data_AF-A0AB34K8B2-F1
#
_entry.id   AF-A0AB34K8B2-F1
#
_cell.length_a   1.000
_cell.length_b   1.000
_cell.length_c   1.000
_cell.angle_alpha   90.00
_cell.angle_beta   90.00
_cell.angle_gamma   90.00
#
_symmetry.space_group_name_H-M   'P 1'
#
loop_
_entity.id
_entity.type
_entity.pdbx_description
1 polymer ?
#
loop_
_entity_poly.entity_id
_entity_poly.type
_entity_poly.pdbx_seq_one_letter_code
_entity_poly.pdbx_strand_id
1 'polypeptide(L)'
;MADSWALIASTSTYFHNYRHTANALSMYHAARHLGLPDSRIILMLASELPCDSRNSLPGSVWNSGQRQHDLYPPDVEVDYRGSEVTVQTFLAVLTDRLPPGTAASRRLRSGRHSSLLIYLSGHGGEEFLKFRDDHEMTSDELGAAFHQMAIARRYAEMLVLVDTCQASTLLEPIARAYDDATPSLPPIVALASSAAGENSFSLEIDATLGVALSDRFTFFTHRFLGSIAPDSPPEASYLRELERSLRLSPLMSTVVRVEIGRRVVADTLQLRRFFSLSPALLRTTYEYVNESVGHSLPKGNVRASRASRYARWEQSEAAAFRSRFPNGPAHVRHTLPECAPCISAPDLTELRMLTIGCVCIVVAAMLLEERAKRVWRLGGAKWSSIVHEARADGDQNAEH
;
A
#
# COMPACT_ATOMS: atom_id res chain seq x y z
N MET A 1 4.42 -20.18 17.62
CA MET A 1 5.72 -19.83 17.01
C MET A 1 5.60 -18.41 16.48
N ALA A 2 6.66 -17.62 16.53
CA ALA A 2 6.67 -16.29 15.91
C ALA A 2 6.63 -16.45 14.38
N ASP A 3 5.86 -15.62 13.71
CA ASP A 3 5.71 -15.59 12.26
C ASP A 3 5.66 -14.14 11.77
N SER A 4 5.88 -13.93 10.47
CA SER A 4 5.73 -12.60 9.87
C SER A 4 4.59 -12.61 8.86
N TRP A 5 3.90 -11.48 8.75
CA TRP A 5 2.81 -11.25 7.81
C TRP A 5 2.98 -9.89 7.14
N ALA A 6 2.42 -9.71 5.94
CA ALA A 6 2.40 -8.43 5.26
C ALA A 6 1.00 -8.10 4.72
N LEU A 7 0.61 -6.82 4.80
CA LEU A 7 -0.50 -6.24 4.07
C LEU A 7 0.03 -5.09 3.22
N ILE A 8 -0.04 -5.24 1.90
CA ILE A 8 0.56 -4.33 0.93
C ILE A 8 -0.56 -3.80 0.03
N ALA A 9 -0.77 -2.48 0.00
CA ALA A 9 -1.85 -1.88 -0.77
C ALA A 9 -1.36 -0.75 -1.67
N SER A 10 -1.72 -0.86 -2.96
CA SER A 10 -1.81 0.26 -3.88
C SER A 10 -3.25 0.76 -3.89
N THR A 11 -3.47 2.00 -3.47
CA THR A 11 -4.83 2.52 -3.25
C THR A 11 -5.33 3.39 -4.41
N SER A 12 -4.49 3.75 -5.37
CA SER A 12 -4.89 4.58 -6.52
C SER A 12 -5.30 3.76 -7.73
N THR A 13 -6.20 4.34 -8.53
CA THR A 13 -6.63 3.78 -9.82
C THR A 13 -6.14 4.64 -10.99
N TYR A 14 -6.47 4.22 -12.21
CA TYR A 14 -6.07 4.81 -13.49
C TYR A 14 -4.58 4.66 -13.86
N PHE A 15 -4.33 4.63 -15.16
CA PHE A 15 -2.98 4.43 -15.72
C PHE A 15 -1.99 5.54 -15.38
N HIS A 16 -2.41 6.80 -15.20
CA HIS A 16 -1.48 7.87 -14.81
C HIS A 16 -0.90 7.69 -13.40
N ASN A 17 -1.52 6.84 -12.57
CA ASN A 17 -1.04 6.44 -11.26
C ASN A 17 -0.29 5.10 -11.27
N TYR A 18 0.22 4.70 -12.44
CA TYR A 18 0.97 3.47 -12.67
C TYR A 18 1.95 3.14 -11.52
N ARG A 19 2.74 4.13 -11.11
CA ARG A 19 3.73 4.01 -10.04
C ARG A 19 3.20 3.41 -8.74
N HIS A 20 1.96 3.70 -8.31
CA HIS A 20 1.46 3.19 -7.03
C HIS A 20 1.28 1.66 -7.05
N THR A 21 0.89 1.08 -8.18
CA THR A 21 0.79 -0.38 -8.33
C THR A 21 2.18 -1.00 -8.48
N ALA A 22 3.08 -0.38 -9.26
CA ALA A 22 4.46 -0.82 -9.37
C ALA A 22 5.21 -0.74 -8.02
N ASN A 23 4.92 0.26 -7.20
CA ASN A 23 5.40 0.41 -5.83
C ASN A 23 4.97 -0.75 -4.93
N ALA A 24 3.66 -1.05 -4.90
CA ALA A 24 3.13 -2.17 -4.13
C ALA A 24 3.72 -3.51 -4.58
N LEU A 25 3.85 -3.74 -5.89
CA LEU A 25 4.50 -4.94 -6.41
C LEU A 25 6.00 -4.99 -6.07
N SER A 26 6.70 -3.85 -6.08
CA SER A 26 8.11 -3.79 -5.64
C SER A 26 8.25 -4.21 -4.17
N MET A 27 7.32 -3.80 -3.31
CA MET A 27 7.31 -4.21 -1.91
C MET A 27 6.90 -5.68 -1.72
N TYR A 28 5.97 -6.18 -2.54
CA TYR A 28 5.62 -7.60 -2.60
C TYR A 28 6.83 -8.47 -2.95
N HIS A 29 7.59 -8.11 -3.99
CA HIS A 29 8.81 -8.82 -4.37
C HIS A 29 9.92 -8.69 -3.31
N ALA A 30 10.05 -7.52 -2.67
CA ALA A 30 10.97 -7.38 -1.53
C ALA A 30 10.57 -8.30 -0.36
N ALA A 31 9.27 -8.43 -0.08
CA ALA A 31 8.77 -9.30 0.96
C ALA A 31 9.07 -10.79 0.66
N ARG A 32 8.81 -11.24 -0.57
CA ARG A 32 9.15 -12.60 -1.02
C ARG A 32 10.66 -12.85 -0.98
N HIS A 33 11.46 -11.91 -1.48
CA HIS A 33 12.91 -12.01 -1.47
C HIS A 33 13.48 -12.19 -0.06
N LEU A 34 12.86 -11.52 0.92
CA LEU A 34 13.24 -11.62 2.33
C LEU A 34 12.55 -12.79 3.05
N GLY A 35 11.82 -13.66 2.35
CA GLY A 35 11.37 -14.95 2.89
C GLY A 35 9.92 -15.02 3.35
N LEU A 36 9.08 -14.00 3.08
CA LEU A 36 7.64 -14.12 3.30
C LEU A 36 7.03 -15.00 2.20
N PRO A 37 6.35 -16.11 2.55
CA PRO A 37 5.59 -16.88 1.57
C PRO A 37 4.32 -16.12 1.17
N ASP A 38 3.85 -16.33 -0.06
CA ASP A 38 2.65 -15.66 -0.61
C ASP A 38 1.41 -15.83 0.27
N SER A 39 1.24 -17.02 0.87
CA SER A 39 0.17 -17.30 1.86
C SER A 39 0.14 -16.39 3.11
N ARG A 40 1.15 -15.53 3.30
CA ARG A 40 1.25 -14.55 4.39
C ARG A 40 1.39 -13.11 3.91
N ILE A 41 1.23 -12.86 2.61
CA ILE A 41 1.21 -11.53 2.03
C ILE A 41 -0.20 -11.30 1.50
N ILE A 42 -0.90 -10.29 2.04
CA ILE A 42 -2.16 -9.82 1.46
C ILE A 42 -1.83 -8.67 0.52
N LEU A 43 -2.04 -8.86 -0.78
CA LEU A 43 -1.77 -7.85 -1.81
C LEU A 43 -3.07 -7.25 -2.35
N MET A 44 -3.19 -5.92 -2.25
CA MET A 44 -4.32 -5.15 -2.76
C MET A 44 -3.87 -4.20 -3.86
N LEU A 45 -4.40 -4.36 -5.08
CA LEU A 45 -4.08 -3.49 -6.22
C LEU A 45 -5.36 -2.83 -6.76
N ALA A 46 -5.50 -1.53 -6.52
CA ALA A 46 -6.65 -0.76 -6.99
C ALA A 46 -6.69 -0.56 -8.52
N SER A 47 -5.55 -0.73 -9.21
CA SER A 47 -5.44 -0.59 -10.67
C SER A 47 -5.01 -1.90 -11.33
N GLU A 48 -5.63 -2.24 -12.46
CA GLU A 48 -5.33 -3.44 -13.25
C GLU A 48 -4.42 -3.10 -14.45
N LEU A 49 -3.23 -2.55 -14.15
CA LEU A 49 -2.27 -2.07 -15.17
C LEU A 49 -1.87 -3.07 -16.25
N PRO A 50 -1.69 -4.38 -15.97
CA PRO A 50 -1.32 -5.35 -17.01
C PRO A 50 -2.34 -5.41 -18.16
N CYS A 51 -3.61 -5.15 -17.86
CA CYS A 51 -4.73 -5.22 -18.81
C CYS A 51 -5.21 -3.84 -19.28
N ASP A 52 -4.57 -2.75 -18.85
CA ASP A 52 -4.97 -1.40 -19.23
C ASP A 52 -4.64 -1.15 -20.72
N SER A 53 -5.60 -0.66 -21.49
CA SER A 53 -5.43 -0.41 -22.93
C SER A 53 -4.37 0.66 -23.25
N ARG A 54 -3.96 1.46 -22.27
CA ARG A 54 -2.88 2.44 -22.39
C ARG A 54 -1.50 1.83 -22.14
N ASN A 55 -1.44 0.62 -21.58
CA ASN A 55 -0.18 -0.08 -21.37
C ASN A 55 0.35 -0.59 -22.71
N SER A 56 1.39 0.08 -23.23
CA SER A 56 2.07 -0.32 -24.48
C SER A 56 2.90 -1.60 -24.32
N LEU A 57 3.05 -2.11 -23.09
CA LEU A 57 3.73 -3.36 -22.73
C LEU A 57 2.73 -4.29 -22.01
N PRO A 58 1.74 -4.85 -22.72
CA PRO A 58 0.63 -5.59 -22.12
C PRO A 58 1.12 -6.80 -21.31
N GLY A 59 0.40 -7.10 -20.23
CA GLY A 59 0.72 -8.22 -19.34
C GLY A 59 1.88 -7.99 -18.38
N SER A 60 2.53 -6.82 -18.41
CA SER A 60 3.73 -6.54 -17.60
C SER A 60 3.62 -5.24 -16.79
N VAL A 61 4.37 -5.17 -15.68
CA VAL A 61 4.51 -3.96 -14.85
C VAL A 61 5.98 -3.78 -14.45
N TRP A 62 6.55 -2.62 -14.74
CA TRP A 62 7.94 -2.24 -14.50
C TRP A 62 8.08 -1.10 -13.49
N ASN A 63 9.06 -1.14 -12.58
CA ASN A 63 9.39 0.00 -11.69
C ASN A 63 10.59 0.84 -12.18
N SER A 64 11.19 0.51 -13.32
CA SER A 64 12.34 1.22 -13.89
C SER A 64 12.33 1.16 -15.41
N GLY A 65 12.75 2.24 -16.06
CA GLY A 65 12.85 2.31 -17.53
C GLY A 65 13.87 1.34 -18.14
N GLN A 66 14.79 0.81 -17.33
CA GLN A 66 15.71 -0.26 -17.75
C GLN A 66 15.02 -1.62 -17.89
N ARG A 67 13.79 -1.77 -17.35
CA ARG A 67 12.95 -2.97 -17.45
C ARG A 67 13.71 -4.26 -17.13
N GLN A 68 14.46 -4.24 -16.02
CA GLN A 68 15.27 -5.38 -15.61
C GLN A 68 14.44 -6.55 -15.06
N HIS A 69 13.31 -6.25 -14.41
CA HIS A 69 12.45 -7.25 -13.79
C HIS A 69 10.98 -6.85 -13.98
N ASP A 70 10.21 -7.76 -14.58
CA ASP A 70 8.76 -7.62 -14.64
C ASP A 70 8.20 -7.92 -13.25
N LEU A 71 7.42 -6.99 -12.72
CA LEU A 71 6.81 -7.07 -11.40
C LEU A 71 5.47 -7.81 -11.41
N TYR A 72 4.91 -8.13 -12.58
CA TYR A 72 3.66 -8.87 -12.70
C TYR A 72 3.78 -10.19 -13.48
N PRO A 73 4.72 -11.09 -13.14
CA PRO A 73 4.75 -12.44 -13.69
C PRO A 73 3.51 -13.25 -13.28
N PRO A 74 3.22 -14.39 -13.95
CA PRO A 74 2.02 -15.20 -13.69
C PRO A 74 1.86 -15.73 -12.25
N ASP A 75 2.93 -15.75 -11.45
CA ASP A 75 2.94 -16.25 -10.08
C ASP A 75 2.62 -15.18 -9.02
N VAL A 76 2.32 -13.93 -9.42
CA VAL A 76 1.89 -12.88 -8.48
C VAL A 76 0.48 -13.16 -7.98
N GLU A 77 0.35 -13.39 -6.67
CA GLU A 77 -0.92 -13.55 -6.00
C GLU A 77 -1.49 -12.18 -5.58
N VAL A 78 -2.53 -11.71 -6.27
CA VAL A 78 -3.30 -10.52 -5.86
C VAL A 78 -4.59 -10.94 -5.17
N ASP A 79 -4.78 -10.55 -3.91
CA ASP A 79 -5.92 -10.95 -3.09
C ASP A 79 -7.15 -10.06 -3.28
N TYR A 80 -6.95 -8.78 -3.57
CA TYR A 80 -8.02 -7.81 -3.80
C TYR A 80 -7.66 -6.96 -5.02
N ARG A 81 -8.54 -6.96 -6.03
CA ARG A 81 -8.31 -6.28 -7.31
C ARG A 81 -9.34 -5.19 -7.54
N GLY A 82 -8.92 -4.09 -8.16
CA GLY A 82 -9.80 -3.07 -8.70
C GLY A 82 -10.82 -2.57 -7.67
N SER A 83 -12.10 -2.78 -7.94
CA SER A 83 -13.22 -2.33 -7.08
C SER A 83 -13.27 -2.96 -5.70
N GLU A 84 -12.59 -4.08 -5.45
CA GLU A 84 -12.53 -4.69 -4.12
C GLU A 84 -11.61 -3.92 -3.16
N VAL A 85 -10.71 -3.08 -3.68
CA VAL A 85 -9.78 -2.26 -2.89
C VAL A 85 -10.48 -1.01 -2.40
N THR A 86 -11.19 -1.14 -1.28
CA THR A 86 -11.90 -0.05 -0.61
C THR A 86 -11.35 0.16 0.80
N VAL A 87 -11.64 1.32 1.39
CA VAL A 87 -11.34 1.61 2.80
C VAL A 87 -11.93 0.51 3.70
N GLN A 88 -13.20 0.15 3.46
CA GLN A 88 -13.91 -0.86 4.25
C GLN A 88 -13.24 -2.22 4.15
N THR A 89 -12.83 -2.65 2.95
CA THR A 89 -12.09 -3.91 2.77
C THR A 89 -10.76 -3.88 3.50
N PHE A 90 -9.98 -2.80 3.36
CA PHE A 90 -8.68 -2.67 4.01
C PHE A 90 -8.79 -2.74 5.54
N LEU A 91 -9.70 -1.96 6.13
CA LEU A 91 -9.95 -1.97 7.59
C LEU A 91 -10.53 -3.31 8.05
N ALA A 92 -11.39 -3.96 7.25
CA ALA A 92 -11.93 -5.29 7.55
C ALA A 92 -10.84 -6.38 7.54
N VAL A 93 -9.85 -6.29 6.65
CA VAL A 93 -8.70 -7.21 6.65
C VAL A 93 -7.85 -7.01 7.91
N LEU A 94 -7.53 -5.77 8.27
CA LEU A 94 -6.77 -5.45 9.49
C LEU A 94 -7.45 -6.00 10.75
N THR A 95 -8.76 -5.80 10.85
CA THR A 95 -9.55 -6.14 12.04
C THR A 95 -10.18 -7.55 11.98
N ASP A 96 -10.00 -8.27 10.88
CA ASP A 96 -10.59 -9.60 10.58
C ASP A 96 -12.12 -9.61 10.68
N ARG A 97 -12.74 -8.51 10.25
CA ARG A 97 -14.19 -8.33 10.14
C ARG A 97 -14.66 -8.54 8.70
N LEU A 98 -14.22 -9.64 8.11
CA LEU A 98 -14.56 -10.03 6.74
C LEU A 98 -15.81 -10.92 6.70
N PRO A 99 -16.60 -10.90 5.62
CA PRO A 99 -17.80 -11.73 5.48
C PRO A 99 -17.57 -13.22 5.81
N PRO A 100 -18.60 -13.93 6.32
CA PRO A 100 -18.54 -15.37 6.45
C PRO A 100 -18.22 -16.02 5.09
N GLY A 101 -17.26 -16.95 5.06
CA GLY A 101 -16.85 -17.63 3.83
C GLY A 101 -15.71 -16.96 3.04
N THR A 102 -15.21 -15.78 3.44
CA THR A 102 -13.96 -15.24 2.84
C THR A 102 -12.83 -16.25 2.96
N ALA A 103 -12.22 -16.58 1.82
CA ALA A 103 -11.16 -17.58 1.70
C ALA A 103 -9.97 -17.28 2.63
N ALA A 104 -9.30 -18.34 3.10
CA ALA A 104 -8.19 -18.22 4.04
C ALA A 104 -7.00 -17.41 3.49
N SER A 105 -6.76 -17.46 2.17
CA SER A 105 -5.71 -16.67 1.50
C SER A 105 -5.98 -15.18 1.57
N ARG A 106 -7.25 -14.76 1.58
CA ARG A 106 -7.65 -13.34 1.63
C ARG A 106 -7.76 -12.77 3.04
N ARG A 107 -7.34 -13.52 4.07
CA ARG A 107 -7.43 -13.12 5.49
C ARG A 107 -6.05 -12.88 6.07
N LEU A 108 -5.87 -11.75 6.75
CA LEU A 108 -4.67 -11.50 7.55
C LEU A 108 -4.75 -12.29 8.85
N ARG A 109 -4.19 -13.51 8.91
CA ARG A 109 -4.31 -14.42 10.07
C ARG A 109 -3.20 -14.25 11.11
N SER A 110 -2.68 -13.02 11.24
CA SER A 110 -1.70 -12.67 12.25
C SER A 110 -2.27 -12.77 13.67
N GLY A 111 -1.39 -12.98 14.66
CA GLY A 111 -1.76 -13.13 16.06
C GLY A 111 -0.73 -12.52 17.01
N ARG A 112 -0.85 -12.85 18.29
CA ARG A 112 -0.11 -12.20 19.39
C ARG A 112 1.42 -12.35 19.35
N HIS A 113 1.94 -13.18 18.45
CA HIS A 113 3.36 -13.47 18.27
C HIS A 113 3.86 -13.06 16.88
N SER A 114 3.02 -12.40 16.08
CA SER A 114 3.31 -12.07 14.69
C SER A 114 3.99 -10.72 14.55
N SER A 115 5.01 -10.63 13.70
CA SER A 115 5.57 -9.36 13.23
C SER A 115 4.86 -8.95 11.94
N LEU A 116 4.19 -7.80 11.93
CA LEU A 116 3.35 -7.37 10.82
C LEU A 116 3.99 -6.22 10.04
N LEU A 117 4.11 -6.37 8.71
CA LEU A 117 4.38 -5.27 7.80
C LEU A 117 3.06 -4.72 7.23
N ILE A 118 2.87 -3.41 7.29
CA ILE A 118 1.85 -2.71 6.51
C ILE A 118 2.56 -1.77 5.55
N TYR A 119 2.24 -1.85 4.27
CA TYR A 119 2.72 -0.93 3.25
C TYR A 119 1.55 -0.30 2.50
N LEU A 120 1.55 1.03 2.41
CA LEU A 120 0.53 1.82 1.72
C LEU A 120 1.18 2.73 0.69
N SER A 121 0.67 2.73 -0.53
CA SER A 121 1.04 3.69 -1.57
C SER A 121 -0.19 4.22 -2.30
N GLY A 122 -0.26 5.54 -2.42
CA GLY A 122 -1.38 6.21 -3.05
C GLY A 122 -1.26 7.73 -2.99
N HIS A 123 -2.36 8.39 -3.32
CA HIS A 123 -2.51 9.83 -3.10
C HIS A 123 -3.08 10.10 -1.72
N GLY A 124 -2.65 11.16 -1.08
CA GLY A 124 -3.09 11.55 0.25
C GLY A 124 -2.86 13.02 0.49
N GLY A 125 -3.13 13.43 1.72
CA GLY A 125 -2.99 14.80 2.17
C GLY A 125 -2.96 14.84 3.69
N GLU A 126 -3.30 15.99 4.25
CA GLU A 126 -3.35 16.17 5.70
C GLU A 126 -4.37 15.20 6.32
N GLU A 127 -3.84 14.21 7.05
CA GLU A 127 -4.58 13.21 7.83
C GLU A 127 -5.46 12.24 7.02
N PHE A 128 -5.22 12.08 5.71
CA PHE A 128 -5.95 11.08 4.91
C PHE A 128 -5.12 10.42 3.80
N LEU A 129 -5.57 9.23 3.38
CA LEU A 129 -5.11 8.51 2.18
C LEU A 129 -6.32 8.15 1.30
N LYS A 130 -6.27 8.49 0.01
CA LYS A 130 -7.33 8.18 -0.95
C LYS A 130 -7.31 6.72 -1.38
N PHE A 131 -8.50 6.15 -1.50
CA PHE A 131 -8.77 4.87 -2.13
C PHE A 131 -9.60 5.10 -3.39
N ARG A 132 -9.09 4.59 -4.52
CA ARG A 132 -9.67 4.62 -5.88
C ARG A 132 -10.17 5.99 -6.36
N ASP A 133 -9.61 7.07 -5.79
CA ASP A 133 -10.04 8.45 -6.02
C ASP A 133 -11.50 8.75 -5.65
N ASP A 134 -12.19 7.85 -4.92
CA ASP A 134 -13.61 7.98 -4.56
C ASP A 134 -13.88 8.05 -3.05
N HIS A 135 -12.99 7.49 -2.23
CA HIS A 135 -13.08 7.55 -0.76
C HIS A 135 -11.73 7.94 -0.16
N GLU A 136 -11.77 8.42 1.07
CA GLU A 136 -10.60 8.77 1.86
C GLU A 136 -10.63 7.95 3.15
N MET A 137 -9.52 7.28 3.46
CA MET A 137 -9.29 6.70 4.78
C MET A 137 -8.60 7.74 5.65
N THR A 138 -9.19 8.08 6.79
CA THR A 138 -8.63 9.09 7.71
C THR A 138 -7.62 8.48 8.69
N SER A 139 -6.81 9.36 9.30
CA SER A 139 -5.93 9.02 10.43
C SER A 139 -6.72 8.39 11.60
N ASP A 140 -7.92 8.89 11.87
CA ASP A 140 -8.82 8.35 12.91
C ASP A 140 -9.30 6.93 12.60
N GLU A 141 -9.72 6.66 11.37
CA GLU A 141 -10.17 5.32 10.96
C GLU A 141 -9.01 4.30 11.02
N LEU A 142 -7.83 4.69 10.54
CA LEU A 142 -6.63 3.86 10.63
C LEU A 142 -6.21 3.63 12.08
N GLY A 143 -6.21 4.69 12.90
CA GLY A 143 -5.89 4.63 14.33
C GLY A 143 -6.86 3.75 15.11
N ALA A 144 -8.15 3.83 14.81
CA ALA A 144 -9.17 2.95 15.40
C ALA A 144 -8.96 1.49 15.00
N ALA A 145 -8.58 1.20 13.75
CA ALA A 145 -8.26 -0.16 13.31
C ALA A 145 -7.01 -0.71 14.01
N PHE A 146 -5.93 0.06 14.11
CA PHE A 146 -4.73 -0.33 14.87
C PHE A 146 -5.07 -0.62 16.34
N HIS A 147 -6.00 0.14 16.93
CA HIS A 147 -6.37 -0.01 18.33
C HIS A 147 -7.12 -1.32 18.53
N GLN A 148 -8.05 -1.62 17.63
CA GLN A 148 -8.78 -2.88 17.60
C GLN A 148 -7.85 -4.07 17.39
N MET A 149 -6.86 -3.96 16.50
CA MET A 149 -5.86 -5.01 16.30
C MET A 149 -5.04 -5.29 17.56
N ALA A 150 -4.67 -4.22 18.28
CA ALA A 150 -3.91 -4.33 19.51
C ALA A 150 -4.72 -5.01 20.63
N ILE A 151 -5.99 -4.60 20.84
CA ILE A 151 -6.91 -5.22 21.80
C ILE A 151 -7.13 -6.70 21.46
N ALA A 152 -7.33 -7.01 20.18
CA ALA A 152 -7.52 -8.38 19.70
C ALA A 152 -6.20 -9.19 19.63
N ARG A 153 -5.06 -8.61 20.05
CA ARG A 153 -3.73 -9.22 20.04
C ARG A 153 -3.37 -9.83 18.68
N ARG A 154 -3.56 -9.06 17.61
CA ARG A 154 -3.30 -9.50 16.22
C ARG A 154 -1.85 -9.31 15.76
N TYR A 155 -0.99 -8.75 16.60
CA TYR A 155 0.43 -8.60 16.33
C TYR A 155 1.22 -8.49 17.65
N ALA A 156 2.52 -8.79 17.58
CA ALA A 156 3.49 -8.55 18.64
C ALA A 156 4.26 -7.23 18.40
N GLU A 157 4.53 -6.92 17.14
CA GLU A 157 5.18 -5.70 16.68
C GLU A 157 4.72 -5.41 15.25
N MET A 158 4.69 -4.14 14.86
CA MET A 158 4.26 -3.71 13.53
C MET A 158 5.23 -2.70 12.92
N LEU A 159 5.54 -2.88 11.64
CA LEU A 159 6.24 -1.91 10.80
C LEU A 159 5.25 -1.34 9.79
N VAL A 160 5.07 -0.02 9.76
CA VAL A 160 4.19 0.66 8.81
C VAL A 160 5.01 1.55 7.89
N LEU A 161 4.88 1.35 6.59
CA LEU A 161 5.55 2.15 5.57
C LEU A 161 4.48 2.83 4.72
N VAL A 162 4.50 4.16 4.63
CA VAL A 162 3.48 4.93 3.91
C VAL A 162 4.16 5.85 2.90
N ASP A 163 3.87 5.65 1.61
CA ASP A 163 4.33 6.47 0.50
C ASP A 163 3.18 7.29 -0.10
N THR A 164 3.05 8.54 0.36
CA THR A 164 2.04 9.51 -0.06
C THR A 164 2.45 10.94 0.31
N CYS A 165 1.79 11.96 -0.25
CA CYS A 165 1.90 13.33 0.24
C CYS A 165 1.40 13.44 1.68
N GLN A 166 2.06 14.27 2.47
CA GLN A 166 1.83 14.50 3.90
C GLN A 166 1.73 13.22 4.73
N ALA A 167 2.47 12.16 4.36
CA ALA A 167 2.37 10.83 4.96
C ALA A 167 2.48 10.82 6.50
N SER A 168 3.29 11.70 7.10
CA SER A 168 3.45 11.73 8.56
C SER A 168 2.16 12.08 9.29
N THR A 169 1.33 12.94 8.70
CA THR A 169 0.04 13.37 9.28
C THR A 169 -0.99 12.23 9.37
N LEU A 170 -0.82 11.16 8.58
CA LEU A 170 -1.67 9.97 8.71
C LEU A 170 -1.37 9.17 9.99
N LEU A 171 -0.16 9.32 10.56
CA LEU A 171 0.36 8.48 11.65
C LEU A 171 0.56 9.25 12.97
N GLU A 172 0.94 10.52 12.92
CA GLU A 172 1.19 11.35 14.10
C GLU A 172 -0.03 11.50 15.03
N PRO A 173 -1.28 11.69 14.54
CA PRO A 173 -2.46 11.70 15.41
C PRO A 173 -2.63 10.38 16.17
N ILE A 174 -2.33 9.26 15.51
CA ILE A 174 -2.38 7.93 16.12
C ILE A 174 -1.33 7.83 17.23
N ALA A 175 -0.09 8.28 16.99
CA ALA A 175 0.95 8.32 18.04
C ALA A 175 0.49 9.11 19.28
N ARG A 176 -0.03 10.34 19.06
CA ARG A 176 -0.51 11.21 20.14
C ARG A 176 -1.63 10.55 20.95
N ALA A 177 -2.62 9.96 20.28
CA ALA A 177 -3.76 9.33 20.95
C ALA A 177 -3.36 8.12 21.81
N TYR A 178 -2.28 7.41 21.46
CA TYR A 178 -1.87 6.17 22.12
C TYR A 178 -0.99 6.40 23.34
N ASP A 179 -0.18 7.45 23.34
CA ASP A 179 0.73 7.78 24.45
C ASP A 179 -0.04 8.17 25.72
N ASP A 180 -1.20 8.81 25.58
CA ASP A 180 -1.96 9.36 26.73
C ASP A 180 -2.96 8.37 27.36
N ALA A 181 -3.35 7.29 26.66
CA ALA A 181 -4.56 6.54 27.01
C ALA A 181 -4.38 5.05 27.36
N THR A 182 -3.32 4.35 26.92
CA THR A 182 -3.25 2.88 27.09
C THR A 182 -1.83 2.32 27.29
N PRO A 183 -1.36 2.15 28.55
CA PRO A 183 0.03 1.73 28.85
C PRO A 183 0.39 0.26 28.54
N SER A 184 -0.33 -0.44 27.64
CA SER A 184 -0.10 -1.87 27.37
C SER A 184 -0.19 -2.31 25.90
N LEU A 185 -0.13 -1.38 24.94
CA LEU A 185 -0.24 -1.73 23.52
C LEU A 185 1.10 -2.20 22.91
N PRO A 186 1.09 -3.22 22.01
CA PRO A 186 2.30 -3.66 21.33
C PRO A 186 2.82 -2.56 20.40
N PRO A 187 4.14 -2.43 20.23
CA PRO A 187 4.74 -1.31 19.54
C PRO A 187 4.46 -1.32 18.03
N ILE A 188 4.28 -0.13 17.47
CA ILE A 188 4.28 0.13 16.03
C ILE A 188 5.39 1.13 15.74
N VAL A 189 6.22 0.82 14.74
CA VAL A 189 7.21 1.77 14.21
C VAL A 189 6.84 2.05 12.76
N ALA A 190 6.79 3.31 12.39
CA ALA A 190 6.39 3.72 11.06
C ALA A 190 7.41 4.65 10.39
N LEU A 191 7.55 4.51 9.07
CA LEU A 191 8.26 5.47 8.22
C LEU A 191 7.27 6.07 7.21
N ALA A 192 7.16 7.39 7.24
CA ALA A 192 6.38 8.18 6.31
C ALA A 192 7.30 8.81 5.26
N SER A 193 6.89 8.78 4.00
CA SER A 193 7.65 9.34 2.86
C SER A 193 7.87 10.85 2.92
N SER A 194 6.96 11.60 3.56
CA SER A 194 6.98 13.06 3.59
C SER A 194 6.45 13.61 4.92
N ALA A 195 6.92 14.79 5.31
CA ALA A 195 6.45 15.49 6.50
C ALA A 195 5.11 16.22 6.25
N ALA A 196 4.50 16.74 7.32
CA ALA A 196 3.36 17.65 7.23
C ALA A 196 3.67 18.84 6.31
N GLY A 197 2.72 19.18 5.43
CA GLY A 197 2.91 20.24 4.43
C GLY A 197 3.81 19.89 3.24
N GLU A 198 4.39 18.68 3.17
CA GLU A 198 5.23 18.25 2.05
C GLU A 198 4.51 17.25 1.11
N ASN A 199 4.83 17.32 -0.18
CA ASN A 199 4.46 16.29 -1.15
C ASN A 199 5.45 15.11 -1.10
N SER A 200 5.00 13.92 -1.52
CA SER A 200 5.91 12.87 -1.98
C SER A 200 6.09 12.97 -3.50
N PHE A 201 7.17 12.38 -4.02
CA PHE A 201 7.59 12.59 -5.40
C PHE A 201 7.86 11.29 -6.15
N SER A 202 7.40 11.27 -7.41
CA SER A 202 7.69 10.19 -8.34
C SER A 202 9.14 10.19 -8.80
N LEU A 203 9.62 9.01 -9.22
CA LEU A 203 10.93 8.80 -9.81
C LEU A 203 10.79 8.60 -11.32
N GLU A 204 11.34 9.56 -12.07
CA GLU A 204 11.48 9.52 -13.53
C GLU A 204 10.15 9.34 -14.28
N ILE A 205 10.15 9.61 -15.59
CA ILE A 205 9.01 9.34 -16.47
C ILE A 205 9.51 8.38 -17.53
N ASP A 206 8.84 7.26 -17.71
CA ASP A 206 9.16 6.31 -18.76
C ASP A 206 8.64 6.84 -20.11
N ALA A 207 9.53 6.99 -21.08
CA ALA A 207 9.17 7.55 -22.39
C ALA A 207 8.25 6.65 -23.22
N THR A 208 8.22 5.33 -22.95
CA THR A 208 7.40 4.36 -23.69
C THR A 208 5.98 4.29 -23.12
N LEU A 209 5.84 4.38 -21.80
CA LEU A 209 4.56 4.34 -21.10
C LEU A 209 3.98 5.73 -20.84
N GLY A 210 4.79 6.79 -20.92
CA GLY A 210 4.36 8.19 -20.70
C GLY A 210 3.97 8.52 -19.26
N VAL A 211 4.37 7.68 -18.31
CA VAL A 211 4.02 7.80 -16.88
C VAL A 211 5.24 7.52 -16.01
N ALA A 212 5.21 7.97 -14.76
CA ALA A 212 6.21 7.57 -13.78
C ALA A 212 6.01 6.13 -13.34
N LEU A 213 7.11 5.41 -13.15
CA LEU A 213 7.10 3.97 -12.86
C LEU A 213 7.21 3.62 -11.38
N SER A 214 7.73 4.53 -10.56
CA SER A 214 7.90 4.31 -9.13
C SER A 214 7.85 5.65 -8.41
N ASP A 215 7.54 5.65 -7.11
CA ASP A 215 7.83 6.78 -6.24
C ASP A 215 9.22 6.68 -5.63
N ARG A 216 9.83 7.84 -5.33
CA ARG A 216 11.23 7.91 -4.87
C ARG A 216 11.41 7.16 -3.56
N PHE A 217 10.56 7.40 -2.57
CA PHE A 217 10.64 6.73 -1.27
C PHE A 217 10.58 5.22 -1.44
N THR A 218 9.61 4.71 -2.19
CA THR A 218 9.48 3.28 -2.46
C THR A 218 10.64 2.72 -3.26
N PHE A 219 11.12 3.41 -4.30
CA PHE A 219 12.25 2.96 -5.10
C PHE A 219 13.51 2.74 -4.24
N PHE A 220 13.86 3.72 -3.39
CA PHE A 220 15.03 3.61 -2.53
C PHE A 220 14.82 2.63 -1.37
N THR A 221 13.60 2.49 -0.87
CA THR A 221 13.24 1.46 0.13
C THR A 221 13.39 0.06 -0.44
N HIS A 222 12.80 -0.20 -1.61
CA HIS A 222 12.89 -1.47 -2.32
C HIS A 222 14.36 -1.82 -2.63
N ARG A 223 15.14 -0.85 -3.12
CA ARG A 223 16.59 -1.04 -3.37
C ARG A 223 17.37 -1.37 -2.10
N PHE A 224 17.07 -0.71 -0.99
CA PHE A 224 17.71 -1.02 0.30
C PHE A 224 17.36 -2.45 0.75
N LEU A 225 16.07 -2.83 0.72
CA LEU A 225 15.61 -4.16 1.11
C LEU A 225 16.25 -5.27 0.25
N GLY A 226 16.35 -5.05 -1.07
CA GLY A 226 17.03 -5.97 -1.99
C GLY A 226 18.55 -6.07 -1.80
N SER A 227 19.17 -5.18 -1.01
CA SER A 227 20.59 -5.27 -0.65
C SER A 227 20.85 -6.13 0.59
N ILE A 228 19.81 -6.49 1.34
CA ILE A 228 19.92 -7.33 2.54
C ILE A 228 20.07 -8.78 2.08
N ALA A 229 21.31 -9.25 1.97
CA ALA A 229 21.59 -10.65 1.63
C ALA A 229 21.29 -11.60 2.82
N PRO A 230 20.96 -12.88 2.55
CA PRO A 230 20.80 -13.94 3.55
C PRO A 230 21.87 -14.02 4.64
N ASP A 231 23.12 -13.83 4.24
CA ASP A 231 24.34 -13.91 5.06
C ASP A 231 24.74 -12.55 5.65
N SER A 232 23.96 -11.50 5.39
CA SER A 232 24.24 -10.18 5.92
C SER A 232 24.16 -10.15 7.45
N PRO A 233 25.12 -9.49 8.11
CA PRO A 233 25.12 -9.37 9.56
C PRO A 233 23.81 -8.70 10.03
N PRO A 234 23.28 -9.04 11.22
CA PRO A 234 22.05 -8.46 11.78
C PRO A 234 21.95 -6.94 11.61
N GLU A 235 23.09 -6.27 11.80
CA GLU A 235 23.27 -4.83 11.73
C GLU A 235 22.92 -4.22 10.38
N ALA A 236 23.15 -4.94 9.28
CA ALA A 236 22.84 -4.49 7.93
C ALA A 236 21.34 -4.35 7.68
N SER A 237 20.51 -4.94 8.54
CA SER A 237 19.04 -4.91 8.43
C SER A 237 18.37 -4.00 9.46
N TYR A 238 19.12 -3.20 10.22
CA TYR A 238 18.47 -2.32 11.19
C TYR A 238 17.67 -1.21 10.50
N LEU A 239 16.55 -0.84 11.12
CA LEU A 239 15.71 0.25 10.66
C LEU A 239 16.51 1.55 10.46
N ARG A 240 17.43 1.86 11.37
CA ARG A 240 18.30 3.04 11.26
C ARG A 240 19.14 3.09 9.98
N GLU A 241 19.52 1.92 9.43
CA GLU A 241 20.31 1.85 8.21
C GLU A 241 19.41 2.17 6.99
N LEU A 242 18.15 1.74 7.02
CA LEU A 242 17.15 2.17 6.04
C LEU A 242 16.91 3.69 6.15
N GLU A 243 16.70 4.22 7.36
CA GLU A 243 16.53 5.66 7.58
C GLU A 243 17.74 6.45 7.04
N ARG A 244 18.96 5.97 7.32
CA ARG A 244 20.20 6.56 6.81
C ARG A 244 20.26 6.51 5.29
N SER A 245 19.94 5.37 4.69
CA SER A 245 19.91 5.21 3.22
C SER A 245 18.92 6.16 2.56
N LEU A 246 17.72 6.29 3.14
CA LEU A 246 16.68 7.20 2.65
C LEU A 246 17.07 8.67 2.79
N ARG A 247 17.67 9.08 3.91
CA ARG A 247 18.19 10.45 4.11
C ARG A 247 19.28 10.84 3.11
N LEU A 248 20.09 9.87 2.66
CA LEU A 248 21.13 10.09 1.65
C LEU A 248 20.60 10.00 0.21
N SER A 249 19.35 9.58 0.03
CA SER A 249 18.75 9.41 -1.29
C SER A 249 18.06 10.70 -1.74
N PRO A 250 17.98 10.97 -3.05
CA PRO A 250 17.30 12.14 -3.60
C PRO A 250 15.77 11.97 -3.54
N LEU A 251 15.17 12.05 -2.35
CA LEU A 251 13.73 11.87 -2.14
C LEU A 251 12.88 13.10 -2.45
N MET A 252 13.49 14.29 -2.38
CA MET A 252 12.80 15.60 -2.51
C MET A 252 11.74 15.87 -1.43
N SER A 253 11.68 15.02 -0.40
CA SER A 253 10.77 15.08 0.75
C SER A 253 11.49 14.59 1.99
N THR A 254 10.96 14.93 3.16
CA THR A 254 11.52 14.60 4.46
C THR A 254 10.87 13.30 4.97
N VAL A 255 11.68 12.24 5.12
CA VAL A 255 11.20 11.00 5.75
C VAL A 255 11.03 11.21 7.24
N VAL A 256 9.84 10.89 7.76
CA VAL A 256 9.49 11.03 9.18
C VAL A 256 9.33 9.65 9.79
N ARG A 257 10.03 9.42 10.91
CA ARG A 257 9.80 8.25 11.75
C ARG A 257 8.75 8.57 12.80
N VAL A 258 7.74 7.72 12.91
CA VAL A 258 6.69 7.81 13.93
C VAL A 258 6.71 6.53 14.77
N GLU A 259 6.77 6.67 16.09
CA GLU A 259 6.69 5.56 17.04
C GLU A 259 5.33 5.66 17.75
N ILE A 260 4.57 4.55 17.78
CA ILE A 260 3.23 4.49 18.40
C ILE A 260 3.25 3.40 19.46
N GLY A 261 2.87 3.76 20.69
CA GLY A 261 2.89 2.87 21.85
C GLY A 261 4.27 2.82 22.54
N ARG A 262 4.56 1.72 23.24
CA ARG A 262 5.78 1.63 24.07
C ARG A 262 7.03 1.91 23.24
N ARG A 263 7.84 2.91 23.68
CA ARG A 263 9.15 3.23 23.07
C ARG A 263 9.96 1.97 22.83
N VAL A 264 10.02 1.55 21.57
CA VAL A 264 10.99 0.55 21.11
C VAL A 264 12.34 1.25 21.16
N VAL A 265 13.40 0.53 21.54
CA VAL A 265 14.75 0.99 21.23
C VAL A 265 14.95 0.78 19.72
N ALA A 266 14.30 1.65 18.93
CA ALA A 266 14.09 1.52 17.49
C ALA A 266 15.42 1.38 16.72
N ASP A 267 16.49 1.91 17.29
CA ASP A 267 17.83 1.86 16.71
C ASP A 267 18.35 0.43 16.53
N THR A 268 17.83 -0.55 17.27
CA THR A 268 18.19 -1.98 17.15
C THR A 268 17.10 -2.84 16.50
N LEU A 269 16.01 -2.22 16.03
CA LEU A 269 14.93 -2.93 15.34
C LEU A 269 15.45 -3.50 14.02
N GLN A 270 15.43 -4.83 13.89
CA GLN A 270 15.84 -5.50 12.66
C GLN A 270 14.65 -5.65 11.72
N LEU A 271 14.73 -5.04 10.53
CA LEU A 271 13.72 -5.15 9.47
C LEU A 271 13.44 -6.61 9.09
N ARG A 272 14.47 -7.47 9.13
CA ARG A 272 14.36 -8.89 8.79
C ARG A 272 13.28 -9.65 9.60
N ARG A 273 12.91 -9.16 10.78
CA ARG A 273 11.84 -9.72 11.63
C ARG A 273 10.45 -9.63 10.98
N PHE A 274 10.24 -8.63 10.13
CA PHE A 274 8.97 -8.42 9.43
C PHE A 274 8.83 -9.25 8.15
N PHE A 275 9.90 -9.95 7.74
CA PHE A 275 9.95 -10.65 6.46
C PHE A 275 10.23 -12.17 6.56
N SER A 276 10.32 -12.74 7.76
CA SER A 276 10.58 -14.18 7.97
C SER A 276 11.94 -14.72 7.48
N LEU A 277 12.99 -13.87 7.36
CA LEU A 277 14.38 -14.34 7.17
C LEU A 277 14.85 -15.18 8.38
N SER A 278 14.58 -16.48 8.34
CA SER A 278 15.27 -17.49 9.12
C SER A 278 16.42 -18.06 8.29
N PRO A 279 17.65 -18.21 8.82
CA PRO A 279 18.81 -18.74 8.08
C PRO A 279 18.58 -20.09 7.38
N ALA A 280 17.58 -20.87 7.81
CA ALA A 280 17.33 -22.23 7.33
C ALA A 280 16.55 -22.31 5.99
N LEU A 281 15.75 -21.29 5.64
CA LEU A 281 14.84 -21.32 4.47
C LEU A 281 15.49 -20.88 3.15
N LEU A 282 16.73 -20.40 3.20
CA LEU A 282 17.39 -19.73 2.07
C LEU A 282 18.17 -20.68 1.15
N ARG A 283 18.37 -21.95 1.53
CA ARG A 283 19.03 -22.93 0.64
C ARG A 283 18.18 -23.30 -0.57
N THR A 284 16.86 -23.34 -0.43
CA THR A 284 15.94 -23.79 -1.47
C THR A 284 15.51 -22.70 -2.45
N THR A 285 15.42 -21.43 -2.00
CA THR A 285 15.01 -20.31 -2.87
C THR A 285 16.17 -19.81 -3.74
N TYR A 286 17.41 -19.88 -3.24
CA TYR A 286 18.59 -19.44 -3.99
C TYR A 286 18.96 -20.37 -5.16
N GLU A 287 18.63 -21.66 -5.07
CA GLU A 287 18.81 -22.61 -6.18
C GLU A 287 17.81 -22.38 -7.31
N TYR A 288 16.56 -22.01 -7.00
CA TYR A 288 15.52 -21.71 -8.01
C TYR A 288 15.82 -20.44 -8.84
N VAL A 289 16.40 -19.41 -8.21
CA VAL A 289 16.81 -18.16 -8.91
C VAL A 289 18.04 -18.38 -9.80
N ASN A 290 18.94 -19.30 -9.45
CA ASN A 290 20.14 -19.56 -10.27
C ASN A 290 19.86 -20.49 -11.47
N GLU A 291 18.88 -21.39 -11.41
CA GLU A 291 18.52 -22.23 -12.56
C GLU A 291 17.82 -21.44 -13.69
N SER A 292 17.20 -20.30 -13.36
CA SER A 292 16.56 -19.39 -14.32
C SER A 292 17.52 -18.35 -14.92
N VAL A 293 18.74 -18.22 -14.40
CA VAL A 293 19.81 -17.37 -14.92
C VAL A 293 21.00 -18.24 -15.32
N GLY A 294 20.79 -19.07 -16.34
CA GLY A 294 21.86 -19.90 -16.90
C GLY A 294 22.84 -19.08 -17.73
N HIS A 295 23.82 -18.41 -17.09
CA HIS A 295 25.11 -18.06 -17.71
C HIS A 295 26.24 -18.10 -16.67
N SER A 296 27.09 -19.12 -16.81
CA SER A 296 28.30 -19.36 -16.03
C SER A 296 29.33 -18.22 -16.19
N LEU A 297 29.71 -17.57 -15.09
CA LEU A 297 30.84 -16.65 -15.05
C LEU A 297 32.11 -17.34 -14.49
N PRO A 298 33.31 -17.10 -15.06
CA PRO A 298 34.53 -17.74 -14.61
C PRO A 298 35.06 -17.15 -13.31
N LYS A 299 35.61 -18.02 -12.45
CA LYS A 299 36.27 -17.67 -11.19
C LYS A 299 37.56 -16.88 -11.48
N GLY A 300 37.65 -15.65 -10.96
CA GLY A 300 38.84 -14.80 -11.06
C GLY A 300 38.97 -13.83 -9.88
N ASN A 301 40.20 -13.72 -9.35
CA ASN A 301 40.55 -13.25 -8.01
C ASN A 301 40.20 -11.80 -7.63
N VAL A 302 39.92 -11.63 -6.33
CA VAL A 302 39.66 -10.39 -5.61
C VAL A 302 40.95 -9.58 -5.42
N ARG A 303 41.00 -8.35 -5.97
CA ARG A 303 41.53 -7.12 -5.33
C ARG A 303 41.63 -5.96 -6.34
N ALA A 304 40.68 -5.01 -6.27
CA ALA A 304 40.87 -3.61 -6.69
C ALA A 304 39.73 -2.74 -6.12
N SER A 305 40.07 -1.59 -5.55
CA SER A 305 39.22 -0.71 -4.74
C SER A 305 37.91 -0.27 -5.43
N ARG A 306 36.80 -0.33 -4.67
CA ARG A 306 35.41 -0.09 -5.11
C ARG A 306 35.11 1.34 -5.61
N ALA A 307 35.96 2.32 -5.34
CA ALA A 307 35.68 3.73 -5.66
C ALA A 307 36.05 4.17 -7.10
N SER A 308 36.89 3.42 -7.82
CA SER A 308 37.46 3.87 -9.12
C SER A 308 36.71 3.37 -10.37
N ARG A 309 35.64 2.57 -10.19
CA ARG A 309 34.79 2.06 -11.28
C ARG A 309 33.55 2.92 -11.54
N TYR A 310 33.04 3.63 -10.53
CA TYR A 310 31.83 4.45 -10.67
C TYR A 310 32.05 5.72 -11.51
N ALA A 311 33.15 6.44 -11.29
CA ALA A 311 33.45 7.68 -12.02
C ALA A 311 33.80 7.47 -13.51
N ARG A 312 34.20 6.24 -13.90
CA ARG A 312 34.50 5.88 -15.30
C ARG A 312 33.26 5.48 -16.10
N TRP A 313 32.18 5.09 -15.41
CA TRP A 313 30.93 4.67 -16.05
C TRP A 313 30.11 5.89 -16.52
N GLU A 314 29.96 6.92 -15.69
CA GLU A 314 29.22 8.17 -16.04
C GLU A 314 29.77 8.87 -17.30
N GLN A 315 31.09 8.87 -17.50
CA GLN A 315 31.72 9.51 -18.67
C GLN A 315 31.56 8.68 -19.96
N SER A 316 31.38 7.37 -19.86
CA SER A 316 31.20 6.48 -21.01
C SER A 316 29.78 6.50 -21.58
N GLU A 317 28.77 6.71 -20.74
CA GLU A 317 27.35 6.78 -21.11
C GLU A 317 27.03 8.07 -21.86
N ALA A 318 27.60 9.21 -21.43
CA ALA A 318 27.42 10.50 -22.11
C ALA A 318 28.04 10.53 -23.52
N ALA A 319 29.11 9.76 -23.75
CA ALA A 319 29.76 9.62 -25.05
C ALA A 319 29.02 8.63 -25.98
N ALA A 320 28.48 7.53 -25.43
CA ALA A 320 27.70 6.54 -26.18
C ALA A 320 26.33 7.06 -26.61
N PHE A 321 25.70 7.95 -25.82
CA PHE A 321 24.41 8.55 -26.16
C PHE A 321 24.52 9.53 -27.36
N ARG A 322 25.62 10.30 -27.45
CA ARG A 322 25.82 11.27 -28.55
C ARG A 322 26.22 10.63 -29.88
N SER A 323 26.81 9.42 -29.87
CA SER A 323 27.22 8.73 -31.09
C SER A 323 26.09 7.91 -31.73
N ARG A 324 25.06 7.53 -30.96
CA ARG A 324 24.02 6.59 -31.40
C ARG A 324 22.78 7.24 -32.00
N PHE A 325 22.60 8.56 -31.85
CA PHE A 325 21.46 9.30 -32.42
C PHE A 325 21.85 10.70 -32.93
N PRO A 326 22.51 10.82 -34.10
CA PRO A 326 22.74 12.13 -34.71
C PRO A 326 21.49 12.71 -35.39
N ASN A 327 20.51 11.89 -35.76
CA ASN A 327 19.22 12.31 -36.34
C ASN A 327 18.11 11.37 -35.81
N GLY A 328 17.00 11.92 -35.28
CA GLY A 328 15.96 11.20 -34.51
C GLY A 328 15.20 10.06 -35.23
N PRO A 329 14.35 9.28 -34.53
CA PRO A 329 13.89 7.99 -35.03
C PRO A 329 12.67 8.09 -35.95
N ALA A 330 12.71 7.30 -37.03
CA ALA A 330 11.61 7.02 -37.95
C ALA A 330 10.75 5.85 -37.47
N HIS A 331 9.45 5.91 -37.76
CA HIS A 331 8.42 4.94 -37.37
C HIS A 331 8.60 3.56 -38.03
N VAL A 332 8.45 2.49 -37.24
CA VAL A 332 8.23 1.12 -37.73
C VAL A 332 6.96 0.57 -37.08
N ARG A 333 6.01 0.10 -37.90
CA ARG A 333 4.80 -0.61 -37.48
C ARG A 333 5.10 -2.11 -37.41
N HIS A 334 4.76 -2.74 -36.29
CA HIS A 334 4.65 -4.21 -36.22
C HIS A 334 3.30 -4.62 -35.62
N THR A 335 2.73 -5.63 -36.25
CA THR A 335 1.50 -6.35 -35.90
C THR A 335 1.67 -7.14 -34.60
N LEU A 336 0.68 -7.03 -33.70
CA LEU A 336 0.62 -7.64 -32.38
C LEU A 336 0.22 -9.13 -32.45
N PRO A 337 0.70 -10.00 -31.54
CA PRO A 337 0.05 -11.28 -31.24
C PRO A 337 -1.14 -11.07 -30.28
N GLU A 338 -2.21 -11.83 -30.52
CA GLU A 338 -3.47 -11.78 -29.77
C GLU A 338 -3.31 -12.25 -28.31
N CYS A 339 -3.73 -11.43 -27.35
CA CYS A 339 -3.99 -11.85 -25.97
C CYS A 339 -5.26 -12.71 -25.94
N ALA A 340 -5.23 -13.84 -25.21
CA ALA A 340 -6.39 -14.70 -25.03
C ALA A 340 -7.57 -13.93 -24.39
N PRO A 341 -8.82 -14.17 -24.83
CA PRO A 341 -9.98 -13.40 -24.35
C PRO A 341 -10.31 -13.74 -22.90
N CYS A 342 -10.34 -12.71 -22.05
CA CYS A 342 -11.04 -12.77 -20.77
C CYS A 342 -12.54 -13.00 -21.05
N ILE A 343 -13.11 -13.92 -20.28
CA ILE A 343 -14.47 -14.44 -20.36
C ILE A 343 -15.50 -13.33 -20.69
N SER A 344 -16.26 -13.57 -21.75
CA SER A 344 -17.35 -12.74 -22.25
C SER A 344 -18.42 -12.47 -21.19
N ALA A 345 -18.82 -11.20 -21.07
CA ALA A 345 -19.99 -10.76 -20.32
C ALA A 345 -21.27 -11.52 -20.76
N PRO A 346 -22.20 -11.84 -19.85
CA PRO A 346 -23.46 -12.44 -20.24
C PRO A 346 -24.36 -11.45 -20.99
N ASP A 347 -25.11 -12.04 -21.92
CA ASP A 347 -25.99 -11.49 -22.93
C ASP A 347 -27.00 -10.43 -22.42
N LEU A 348 -27.11 -9.30 -23.13
CA LEU A 348 -27.91 -8.10 -22.79
C LEU A 348 -29.42 -8.23 -23.09
N THR A 349 -29.95 -9.45 -23.08
CA THR A 349 -31.37 -9.71 -23.40
C THR A 349 -32.25 -9.94 -22.17
N GLU A 350 -31.69 -10.14 -20.97
CA GLU A 350 -32.44 -10.34 -19.71
C GLU A 350 -32.71 -9.04 -18.91
N LEU A 351 -32.09 -7.91 -19.25
CA LEU A 351 -32.16 -6.67 -18.45
C LEU A 351 -33.45 -5.82 -18.65
N ARG A 352 -34.37 -6.25 -19.52
CA ARG A 352 -35.63 -5.51 -19.78
C ARG A 352 -36.77 -5.81 -18.80
N MET A 353 -36.69 -6.85 -17.98
CA MET A 353 -37.72 -7.12 -16.95
C MET A 353 -37.37 -6.55 -15.57
N LEU A 354 -36.09 -6.36 -15.25
CA LEU A 354 -35.66 -5.81 -13.94
C LEU A 354 -35.76 -4.28 -13.84
N THR A 355 -35.79 -3.57 -14.97
CA THR A 355 -35.94 -2.11 -14.98
C THR A 355 -37.35 -1.64 -14.62
N ILE A 356 -38.38 -2.45 -14.85
CA ILE A 356 -39.77 -2.12 -14.46
C ILE A 356 -39.99 -2.38 -12.96
N GLY A 357 -39.36 -3.41 -12.39
CA GLY A 357 -39.44 -3.71 -10.95
C GLY A 357 -38.77 -2.66 -10.06
N CYS A 358 -37.61 -2.13 -10.45
CA CYS A 358 -36.91 -1.10 -9.69
C CYS A 358 -37.64 0.25 -9.66
N VAL A 359 -38.34 0.63 -10.74
CA VAL A 359 -39.10 1.90 -10.78
C VAL A 359 -40.30 1.85 -9.83
N CYS A 360 -40.98 0.72 -9.69
CA CYS A 360 -42.07 0.56 -8.73
C CYS A 360 -41.60 0.60 -7.27
N ILE A 361 -40.42 0.04 -6.97
CA ILE A 361 -39.84 0.02 -5.60
C ILE A 361 -39.35 1.42 -5.19
N VAL A 362 -38.74 2.18 -6.11
CA VAL A 362 -38.29 3.55 -5.83
C VAL A 362 -39.49 4.50 -5.62
N VAL A 363 -40.56 4.36 -6.39
CA VAL A 363 -41.79 5.17 -6.20
C VAL A 363 -42.49 4.80 -4.88
N ALA A 364 -42.51 3.53 -4.49
CA ALA A 364 -43.06 3.10 -3.20
C ALA A 364 -42.23 3.61 -2.01
N ALA A 365 -40.89 3.61 -2.12
CA ALA A 365 -39.99 4.14 -1.09
C ALA A 365 -40.14 5.66 -0.93
N MET A 366 -40.27 6.40 -2.04
CA MET A 366 -40.50 7.85 -2.01
C MET A 366 -41.86 8.23 -1.38
N LEU A 367 -42.91 7.44 -1.63
CA LEU A 367 -44.23 7.65 -1.01
C LEU A 367 -44.25 7.32 0.50
N LEU A 368 -43.44 6.35 0.93
CA LEU A 368 -43.24 6.03 2.35
C LEU A 368 -42.48 7.13 3.08
N GLU A 369 -41.46 7.72 2.45
CA GLU A 369 -40.69 8.83 3.01
C GLU A 369 -41.53 10.12 3.16
N GLU A 370 -42.39 10.41 2.18
CA GLU A 370 -43.37 11.51 2.23
C GLU A 370 -44.41 11.34 3.34
N ARG A 371 -44.85 10.10 3.62
CA ARG A 371 -45.73 9.79 4.76
C ARG A 371 -45.00 9.91 6.10
N ALA A 372 -43.76 9.45 6.19
CA ALA A 372 -42.94 9.57 7.40
C ALA A 372 -42.64 11.05 7.74
N LYS A 373 -42.34 11.88 6.73
CA LYS A 373 -42.14 13.33 6.89
C LYS A 373 -43.42 14.05 7.35
N ARG A 374 -44.61 13.60 6.93
CA ARG A 374 -45.90 14.13 7.40
C ARG A 374 -46.21 13.76 8.85
N VAL A 375 -45.93 12.53 9.26
CA VAL A 375 -46.10 12.08 10.66
C VAL A 375 -45.14 12.83 11.59
N TRP A 376 -43.90 13.09 11.14
CA TRP A 376 -42.91 13.84 11.92
C TRP A 376 -43.29 15.32 12.10
N ARG A 377 -43.87 15.96 11.07
CA ARG A 377 -44.38 17.34 11.17
C ARG A 377 -45.58 17.48 12.10
N LEU A 378 -46.45 16.47 12.19
CA LEU A 378 -47.58 16.45 13.13
C LEU A 378 -47.14 16.12 14.57
N GLY A 379 -46.07 15.32 14.74
CA GLY A 379 -45.50 15.01 16.05
C GLY A 379 -44.68 16.14 16.66
N GLY A 380 -43.92 16.89 15.84
CA GLY A 380 -43.06 17.99 16.30
C GLY A 380 -43.84 19.18 16.89
N ALA A 381 -45.03 19.47 16.36
CA ALA A 381 -45.89 20.54 16.87
C ALA A 381 -46.50 20.22 18.25
N LYS A 382 -46.56 18.95 18.65
CA LYS A 382 -47.06 18.53 19.98
C LYS A 382 -45.97 18.50 21.05
N TRP A 383 -44.69 18.43 20.64
CA TRP A 383 -43.53 18.46 21.54
C TRP A 383 -43.10 19.88 21.92
N SER A 384 -43.32 20.89 21.06
CA SER A 384 -42.94 22.27 21.39
C SER A 384 -43.83 22.91 22.46
N SER A 385 -45.07 22.43 22.67
CA SER A 385 -45.92 22.92 23.76
C SER A 385 -45.51 22.35 25.13
N ILE A 386 -45.01 21.10 25.17
CA ILE A 386 -44.60 20.43 26.42
C ILE A 386 -43.28 21.00 26.95
N VAL A 387 -42.36 21.42 26.08
CA VAL A 387 -41.06 21.99 26.48
C VAL A 387 -41.18 23.44 26.96
N HIS A 388 -42.24 24.17 26.56
CA HIS A 388 -42.49 25.52 27.04
C HIS A 388 -43.15 25.58 28.43
N GLU A 389 -43.91 24.57 28.85
CA GLU A 389 -44.45 24.45 30.21
C GLU A 389 -43.37 24.03 31.23
N ALA A 390 -42.44 23.15 30.84
CA ALA A 390 -41.37 22.68 31.74
C ALA A 390 -40.26 23.72 32.04
N ARG A 391 -40.21 24.84 31.31
CA ARG A 391 -39.25 25.94 31.55
C ARG A 391 -39.80 27.06 32.44
N ALA A 392 -41.10 27.07 32.73
CA ALA A 392 -41.71 28.06 33.62
C ALA A 392 -41.68 27.66 35.11
N ASP A 393 -41.49 26.38 35.43
CA ASP A 393 -41.47 25.85 36.81
C ASP A 393 -40.06 25.71 37.42
N GLY A 394 -39.00 26.00 36.66
CA GLY A 394 -37.61 25.75 37.08
C GLY A 394 -36.88 26.90 37.78
N ASP A 395 -37.49 28.08 37.90
CA ASP A 395 -36.80 29.33 38.27
C ASP A 395 -37.20 29.89 39.65
N GLN A 396 -37.65 29.03 40.58
CA GLN A 396 -38.09 29.44 41.92
C GLN A 396 -37.35 28.81 43.12
N ASN A 397 -36.23 28.11 42.96
CA ASN A 397 -35.51 27.56 44.13
C ASN A 397 -33.97 27.65 43.99
N ALA A 398 -33.41 28.83 44.26
CA ALA A 398 -31.99 28.99 44.58
C ALA A 398 -31.69 30.33 45.30
N GLU A 399 -32.38 30.62 46.40
CA GLU A 399 -31.89 31.54 47.44
C GLU A 399 -32.31 31.01 48.82
N HIS A 400 -31.38 30.32 49.51
CA HIS A 400 -31.12 30.32 50.96
C HIS A 400 -30.02 29.31 51.32
#